data_AF-A0A433BII3-F1
#
_entry.id   AF-A0A433BII3-F1
#
_cell.length_a   1.000
_cell.length_b   1.000
_cell.length_c   1.000
_cell.angle_alpha   90.00
_cell.angle_beta   90.00
_cell.angle_gamma   90.00
#
_symmetry.space_group_name_H-M   'P 1'
#
loop_
_entity.id
_entity.type
_entity.pdbx_description
1 polymer ?
#
loop_
_entity_poly.entity_id
_entity_poly.type
_entity_poly.pdbx_seq_one_letter_code
_entity_poly.pdbx_strand_id
1 'polypeptide(L)'
;MSRGLGVRQREVLSVLVERSCHDSYSWSDLSEVFVRQAGDGDELVEPFRWYTIELLGLADAETPRSDRVSLHRAIKGLASRGFLEVSTSFPHADRLVSTGTTPGLDRFSWGDLALFNKRFPLFPDRCLWFRNQVPPGWRTATEHYLDSIEVPYESGGRSLFDDFLAFPDREHVWKLPLGRFIIWLIGGTP
;
A
#
# COMPACT_ATOMS: atom_id res chain seq x y z
N MET A 1 -20.52 -24.33 20.70
CA MET A 1 -20.57 -22.90 21.04
C MET A 1 -19.36 -22.21 20.43
N SER A 2 -19.54 -21.36 19.41
CA SER A 2 -18.43 -20.54 18.91
C SER A 2 -18.18 -19.43 19.94
N ARG A 3 -16.99 -19.38 20.53
CA ARG A 3 -16.59 -18.22 21.33
C ARG A 3 -16.46 -17.06 20.34
N GLY A 4 -17.20 -15.97 20.58
CA GLY A 4 -17.21 -14.77 19.75
C GLY A 4 -15.81 -14.15 19.58
N LEU A 5 -15.73 -13.05 18.82
CA LEU A 5 -14.46 -12.37 18.58
C LEU A 5 -13.85 -11.84 19.88
N GLY A 6 -12.56 -12.09 20.08
CA GLY A 6 -11.79 -11.54 21.19
C GLY A 6 -11.66 -10.02 21.10
N VAL A 7 -11.23 -9.37 22.18
CA VAL A 7 -11.05 -7.90 22.24
C VAL A 7 -10.12 -7.41 21.12
N ARG A 8 -8.92 -7.98 20.99
CA ARG A 8 -7.95 -7.61 19.94
C ARG A 8 -8.47 -7.87 18.51
N GLN A 9 -9.31 -8.89 18.33
CA GLN A 9 -9.90 -9.17 17.01
C GLN A 9 -10.91 -8.09 16.62
N ARG A 10 -11.74 -7.64 17.58
CA ARG A 10 -12.70 -6.56 17.37
C ARG A 10 -11.99 -5.23 17.11
N GLU A 11 -10.92 -4.95 17.85
CA GLU A 11 -10.06 -3.77 17.64
C GLU A 11 -9.50 -3.74 16.21
N VAL A 12 -8.87 -4.82 15.76
CA VAL A 12 -8.32 -4.92 14.39
C VAL A 12 -9.40 -4.65 13.34
N LEU A 13 -10.57 -5.30 13.45
CA LEU A 13 -11.66 -5.09 12.49
C LEU A 13 -12.21 -3.66 12.54
N SER A 14 -12.37 -3.09 13.74
CA SER A 14 -12.90 -1.73 13.90
C SER A 14 -12.02 -0.71 13.20
N VAL A 15 -10.70 -0.76 13.43
CA VAL A 15 -9.75 0.17 12.81
C VAL A 15 -9.64 -0.07 11.31
N LEU A 16 -9.71 -1.33 10.86
CA LEU A 16 -9.66 -1.64 9.43
C LEU A 16 -10.90 -1.14 8.69
N VAL A 17 -12.09 -1.28 9.28
CA VAL A 17 -13.34 -0.72 8.72
C VAL A 17 -13.28 0.79 8.68
N GLU A 18 -12.90 1.43 9.79
CA GLU A 18 -12.73 2.88 9.84
C GLU A 18 -11.77 3.36 8.75
N ARG A 19 -10.61 2.70 8.61
CA ARG A 19 -9.62 3.07 7.60
C ARG A 19 -10.15 2.86 6.17
N SER A 20 -10.87 1.77 5.89
CA SER A 20 -11.43 1.50 4.56
C SER A 20 -12.43 2.56 4.07
N CYS A 21 -13.08 3.28 4.99
CA CYS A 21 -13.99 4.37 4.65
C CYS A 21 -13.29 5.70 4.38
N HIS A 22 -12.04 5.87 4.83
CA HIS A 22 -11.34 7.16 4.80
C HIS A 22 -10.06 7.15 3.97
N ASP A 23 -9.57 5.98 3.54
CA ASP A 23 -8.36 5.90 2.73
C ASP A 23 -8.64 6.31 1.28
N SER A 24 -8.47 7.60 1.04
CA SER A 24 -8.80 8.30 -0.20
C SER A 24 -7.65 9.20 -0.64
N TYR A 25 -7.61 9.54 -1.93
CA TYR A 25 -6.64 10.44 -2.52
C TYR A 25 -7.31 11.39 -3.49
N SER A 26 -7.04 12.68 -3.37
CA SER A 26 -7.62 13.68 -4.26
C SER A 26 -7.00 13.61 -5.66
N TRP A 27 -7.84 13.55 -6.70
CA TRP A 27 -7.36 13.62 -8.08
C TRP A 27 -6.74 14.97 -8.42
N SER A 28 -7.11 16.04 -7.71
CA SER A 28 -6.53 17.38 -7.90
C SER A 28 -5.01 17.42 -7.69
N ASP A 29 -4.48 16.46 -6.92
CA ASP A 29 -3.07 16.38 -6.59
C ASP A 29 -2.26 15.66 -7.65
N LEU A 30 -2.91 15.02 -8.64
CA LEU A 30 -2.28 14.36 -9.78
C LEU A 30 -2.30 15.26 -11.03
N SER A 31 -1.18 15.29 -11.77
CA SER A 31 -1.09 15.99 -13.06
C SER A 31 -2.05 15.41 -14.11
N GLU A 32 -2.42 16.22 -15.12
CA GLU A 32 -3.32 15.88 -16.24
C GLU A 32 -3.12 14.49 -16.88
N VAL A 33 -1.90 13.93 -16.82
CA VAL A 33 -1.56 12.61 -17.36
C VAL A 33 -2.40 11.48 -16.73
N PHE A 34 -2.75 11.56 -15.44
CA PHE A 34 -3.63 10.58 -14.78
C PHE A 34 -5.10 10.99 -14.82
N VAL A 35 -5.40 12.28 -15.00
CA VAL A 35 -6.77 12.82 -15.03
C VAL A 35 -7.59 12.23 -16.18
N ARG A 36 -6.95 11.82 -17.27
CA ARG A 36 -7.65 11.10 -18.37
C ARG A 36 -8.18 9.71 -17.99
N GLN A 37 -7.69 9.12 -16.90
CA GLN A 37 -8.15 7.82 -16.38
C GLN A 37 -9.10 7.96 -15.18
N ALA A 38 -9.21 9.15 -14.59
CA ALA A 38 -10.15 9.42 -13.51
C ALA A 38 -11.59 9.41 -14.09
N GLY A 39 -12.46 8.57 -13.53
CA GLY A 39 -13.90 8.63 -13.80
C GLY A 39 -14.54 9.88 -13.19
N ASP A 40 -15.87 9.91 -13.10
CA ASP A 40 -16.68 11.05 -12.62
C ASP A 40 -16.52 11.40 -11.10
N GLY A 41 -15.42 11.05 -10.44
CA GLY A 41 -15.19 11.30 -9.01
C GLY A 41 -13.98 12.21 -8.75
N ASP A 42 -14.06 13.02 -7.70
CA ASP A 42 -12.97 13.92 -7.26
C ASP A 42 -11.87 13.22 -6.44
N GLU A 43 -12.16 12.00 -5.96
CA GLU A 43 -11.25 11.21 -5.14
C GLU A 43 -11.15 9.76 -5.61
N LEU A 44 -9.98 9.16 -5.37
CA LEU A 44 -9.72 7.74 -5.51
C LEU A 44 -9.73 7.08 -4.14
N VAL A 45 -10.56 6.05 -3.95
CA VAL A 45 -10.68 5.33 -2.67
C VAL A 45 -10.04 3.95 -2.77
N GLU A 46 -9.36 3.52 -1.70
CA GLU A 46 -8.79 2.17 -1.58
C GLU A 46 -9.33 1.46 -0.32
N PRO A 47 -10.53 0.86 -0.38
CA PRO A 47 -11.13 0.20 0.77
C PRO A 47 -10.49 -1.17 1.11
N PHE A 48 -9.66 -1.71 0.21
CA PHE A 48 -9.05 -3.04 0.33
C PHE A 48 -7.52 -3.01 0.37
N ARG A 49 -6.93 -1.91 0.87
CA ARG A 49 -5.49 -1.76 1.02
C ARG A 49 -4.89 -2.83 1.93
N TRP A 50 -3.67 -3.25 1.59
CA TRP A 50 -2.81 -4.03 2.46
C TRP A 50 -2.15 -3.17 3.53
N TYR A 51 -2.30 -3.57 4.79
CA TYR A 51 -1.67 -2.90 5.93
C TYR A 51 -0.76 -3.85 6.72
N THR A 52 0.21 -3.26 7.42
CA THR A 52 0.81 -3.83 8.63
C THR A 52 0.14 -3.25 9.87
N ILE A 53 0.47 -3.75 11.06
CA ILE A 53 -0.07 -3.20 12.32
C ILE A 53 0.37 -1.74 12.54
N GLU A 54 1.53 -1.34 12.01
CA GLU A 54 2.03 0.04 12.07
C GLU A 54 1.33 0.94 11.06
N LEU A 55 1.22 0.50 9.80
CA LEU A 55 0.52 1.25 8.76
C LEU A 55 -0.94 1.50 9.14
N LEU A 56 -1.60 0.51 9.75
CA LEU A 56 -2.97 0.67 10.22
C LEU A 56 -3.09 1.56 11.48
N GLY A 57 -1.99 1.82 12.18
CA GLY A 57 -1.96 2.61 13.42
C GLY A 57 -2.34 1.83 14.69
N LEU A 58 -2.31 0.49 14.63
CA LEU A 58 -2.54 -0.38 15.79
C LEU A 58 -1.30 -0.53 16.69
N ALA A 59 -0.12 -0.23 16.15
CA ALA A 59 1.14 -0.26 16.88
C ALA A 59 2.06 0.86 16.39
N ASP A 60 2.93 1.33 17.29
CA ASP A 60 3.99 2.29 17.05
C ASP A 60 5.34 1.75 17.55
N ALA A 61 6.41 2.51 17.40
CA ALA A 61 7.76 2.11 17.83
C ALA A 61 7.84 1.71 19.32
N GLU A 62 7.01 2.30 20.17
CA GLU A 62 7.00 2.08 21.61
C GLU A 62 6.12 0.90 22.04
N THR A 63 5.26 0.40 21.13
CA THR A 63 4.34 -0.69 21.43
C THR A 63 5.10 -1.97 21.81
N PRO A 64 4.84 -2.55 22.99
CA PRO A 64 5.56 -3.73 23.47
C PRO A 64 5.47 -4.94 22.53
N ARG A 65 6.53 -5.75 22.51
CA ARG A 65 6.58 -6.99 21.72
C ARG A 65 5.43 -7.93 22.03
N SER A 66 5.01 -8.03 23.29
CA SER A 66 3.88 -8.86 23.72
C SER A 66 2.57 -8.45 23.06
N ASP A 67 2.30 -7.14 22.96
CA ASP A 67 1.10 -6.60 22.33
C ASP A 67 1.13 -6.81 20.82
N ARG A 68 2.27 -6.57 20.18
CA ARG A 68 2.47 -6.86 18.75
C ARG A 68 2.20 -8.33 18.41
N VAL A 69 2.71 -9.25 19.24
CA VAL A 69 2.42 -10.69 19.09
C VAL A 69 0.93 -10.98 19.27
N SER A 70 0.28 -10.32 20.22
CA SER A 70 -1.17 -10.44 20.45
C SER A 70 -1.99 -9.98 19.24
N LEU A 71 -1.64 -8.82 18.64
CA LEU A 71 -2.23 -8.31 17.41
C LEU A 71 -2.04 -9.27 16.24
N HIS A 72 -0.81 -9.77 16.02
CA HIS A 72 -0.55 -10.75 14.97
C HIS A 72 -1.35 -12.05 15.15
N ARG A 73 -1.52 -12.53 16.39
CA ARG A 73 -2.38 -13.69 16.69
C ARG A 73 -3.85 -13.39 16.41
N ALA A 74 -4.33 -12.20 16.74
CA ALA A 74 -5.68 -11.76 16.43
C ALA A 74 -5.93 -11.74 14.93
N ILE A 75 -5.02 -11.14 14.15
CA ILE A 75 -5.06 -11.08 12.67
C ILE A 75 -5.07 -12.50 12.09
N LYS A 76 -4.15 -13.38 12.50
CA LYS A 76 -4.13 -14.78 12.03
C LYS A 76 -5.41 -15.53 12.38
N GLY A 77 -5.97 -15.27 13.56
CA GLY A 77 -7.24 -15.86 13.99
C GLY A 77 -8.47 -15.30 13.26
N LEU A 78 -8.41 -14.08 12.74
CA LEU A 78 -9.43 -13.50 11.86
C LEU A 78 -9.32 -14.09 10.46
N ALA A 79 -8.10 -14.20 9.93
CA ALA A 79 -7.83 -14.79 8.62
C ALA A 79 -8.25 -16.27 8.55
N SER A 80 -7.96 -17.05 9.60
CA SER A 80 -8.39 -18.46 9.66
C SER A 80 -9.91 -18.65 9.70
N ARG A 81 -10.65 -17.59 10.02
CA ARG A 81 -12.13 -17.54 10.01
C ARG A 81 -12.69 -16.89 8.75
N GLY A 82 -11.85 -16.50 7.80
CA GLY A 82 -12.25 -15.88 6.54
C GLY A 82 -12.62 -14.41 6.64
N PHE A 83 -12.28 -13.70 7.73
CA PHE A 83 -12.55 -12.25 7.80
C PHE A 83 -11.51 -11.41 7.05
N LEU A 84 -10.28 -11.91 6.94
CA LEU A 84 -9.14 -11.17 6.39
C LEU A 84 -8.34 -12.04 5.42
N GLU A 85 -7.70 -11.39 4.47
CA GLU A 85 -6.58 -11.95 3.71
C GLU A 85 -5.27 -11.63 4.43
N VAL A 86 -4.27 -12.51 4.35
CA VAL A 86 -2.95 -12.32 4.96
C VAL A 86 -1.83 -12.70 4.00
N SER A 87 -0.71 -11.98 4.07
CA SER A 87 0.54 -12.30 3.38
C SER A 87 1.72 -12.10 4.31
N THR A 88 2.76 -12.92 4.14
CA THR A 88 4.05 -12.78 4.86
C THR A 88 5.15 -12.16 3.99
N SER A 89 4.84 -11.86 2.73
CA SER A 89 5.68 -11.08 1.81
C SER A 89 4.92 -9.83 1.38
N PHE A 90 5.63 -8.84 0.86
CA PHE A 90 4.98 -7.63 0.37
C PHE A 90 4.05 -7.97 -0.82
N PRO A 91 2.75 -7.61 -0.76
CA PRO A 91 1.76 -8.04 -1.75
C PRO A 91 1.92 -7.48 -3.17
N HIS A 92 2.79 -6.48 -3.35
CA HIS A 92 3.03 -5.81 -4.64
C HIS A 92 4.52 -5.79 -5.03
N ALA A 93 5.33 -6.71 -4.48
CA ALA A 93 6.77 -6.73 -4.73
C ALA A 93 7.11 -6.90 -6.22
N ASP A 94 6.36 -7.74 -6.91
CA ASP A 94 6.53 -8.05 -8.34
C ASP A 94 6.26 -6.85 -9.25
N ARG A 95 5.37 -5.93 -8.85
CA ARG A 95 4.96 -4.72 -9.57
C ARG A 95 5.76 -3.46 -9.24
N LEU A 96 6.76 -3.58 -8.38
CA LEU A 96 7.66 -2.47 -8.02
C LEU A 96 9.12 -2.80 -8.36
N VAL A 97 9.36 -4.01 -8.87
CA VAL A 97 10.64 -4.43 -9.42
C VAL A 97 10.59 -4.12 -10.91
N SER A 98 11.39 -3.14 -11.34
CA SER A 98 11.56 -2.83 -12.76
C SER A 98 11.87 -4.12 -13.54
N THR A 99 10.94 -4.53 -14.40
CA THR A 99 11.12 -5.66 -15.33
C THR A 99 12.04 -5.29 -16.51
N GLY A 100 12.47 -4.02 -16.60
CA GLY A 100 13.35 -3.53 -17.64
C GLY A 100 14.78 -4.07 -17.48
N THR A 101 15.27 -4.70 -18.54
CA THR A 101 16.67 -5.08 -18.82
C THR A 101 17.66 -3.90 -18.85
N THR A 102 17.28 -2.75 -18.33
CA THR A 102 18.06 -1.51 -18.34
C THR A 102 18.97 -1.48 -17.10
N PRO A 103 20.30 -1.57 -17.27
CA PRO A 103 21.23 -1.56 -16.14
C PRO A 103 21.10 -0.27 -15.33
N GLY A 104 20.92 -0.41 -14.01
CA GLY A 104 20.84 0.71 -13.07
C GLY A 104 19.45 1.12 -12.62
N LEU A 105 18.40 0.34 -12.93
CA LEU A 105 17.01 0.54 -12.49
C LEU A 105 16.62 -0.23 -11.21
N ASP A 106 17.59 -0.72 -10.43
CA ASP A 106 17.43 -1.31 -9.08
C ASP A 106 17.00 -0.27 -8.01
N ARG A 107 16.25 0.77 -8.40
CA ARG A 107 16.14 2.04 -7.68
C ARG A 107 14.89 2.19 -6.83
N PHE A 108 13.97 1.22 -6.81
CA PHE A 108 12.87 1.31 -5.85
C PHE A 108 13.40 1.03 -4.44
N SER A 109 13.48 2.09 -3.64
CA SER A 109 14.06 2.06 -2.30
C SER A 109 12.93 2.05 -1.28
N TRP A 110 12.76 0.93 -0.57
CA TRP A 110 11.88 0.85 0.60
C TRP A 110 12.27 1.87 1.68
N GLY A 111 13.56 2.19 1.75
CA GLY A 111 14.08 3.24 2.64
C GLY A 111 13.48 4.60 2.31
N ASP A 112 13.34 4.94 1.03
CA ASP A 112 12.73 6.21 0.64
C ASP A 112 11.26 6.25 1.03
N LEU A 113 10.53 5.16 0.79
CA LEU A 113 9.13 5.08 1.18
C LEU A 113 8.95 5.22 2.70
N ALA A 114 9.83 4.60 3.50
CA ALA A 114 9.85 4.73 4.96
C ALA A 114 10.22 6.15 5.45
N LEU A 115 10.98 6.92 4.66
CA LEU A 115 11.28 8.32 4.99
C LEU A 115 10.04 9.21 4.89
N PHE A 116 9.19 8.97 3.89
CA PHE A 116 7.99 9.79 3.64
C PHE A 116 6.71 9.24 4.28
N ASN A 117 6.67 7.95 4.59
CA ASN A 117 5.66 7.33 5.45
C ASN A 117 6.36 6.54 6.56
N LYS A 118 6.51 7.16 7.74
CA LYS A 118 7.23 6.58 8.88
C LYS A 118 6.60 5.28 9.42
N ARG A 119 5.33 5.01 9.08
CA ARG A 119 4.65 3.77 9.45
C ARG A 119 4.96 2.64 8.46
N PHE A 120 5.50 2.95 7.29
CA PHE A 120 5.88 1.95 6.31
C PHE A 120 7.10 1.15 6.80
N PRO A 121 7.06 -0.19 6.72
CA PRO A 121 8.15 -1.02 7.19
C PRO A 121 9.39 -0.91 6.29
N LEU A 122 10.58 -0.75 6.91
CA LEU A 122 11.87 -0.80 6.21
C LEU A 122 12.13 -2.13 5.50
N PHE A 123 11.56 -3.23 6.01
CA PHE A 123 11.73 -4.58 5.48
C PHE A 123 10.35 -5.21 5.22
N PRO A 124 9.65 -4.79 4.15
CA PRO A 124 8.26 -5.16 3.93
C PRO A 124 8.07 -6.68 3.73
N ASP A 125 9.07 -7.39 3.21
CA ASP A 125 9.06 -8.86 3.07
C ASP A 125 9.26 -9.64 4.38
N ARG A 126 9.39 -8.93 5.51
CA ARG A 126 9.49 -9.52 6.85
C ARG A 126 8.30 -9.17 7.73
N CYS A 127 7.25 -8.59 7.14
CA CYS A 127 6.06 -8.13 7.84
C CYS A 127 4.86 -9.03 7.59
N LEU A 128 3.92 -9.04 8.55
CA LEU A 128 2.61 -9.62 8.34
C LEU A 128 1.71 -8.54 7.72
N TRP A 129 1.34 -8.76 6.47
CA TRP A 129 0.38 -7.94 5.74
C TRP A 129 -1.01 -8.52 5.87
N PHE A 130 -2.01 -7.66 6.00
CA PHE A 130 -3.41 -8.06 6.03
C PHE A 130 -4.33 -7.01 5.40
N ARG A 131 -5.48 -7.47 4.88
CA ARG A 131 -6.53 -6.62 4.32
C ARG A 131 -7.92 -7.26 4.50
N ASN A 132 -8.96 -6.46 4.26
CA ASN A 132 -10.31 -6.98 4.05
C ASN A 132 -10.34 -7.89 2.82
N GLN A 133 -11.24 -8.87 2.81
CA GLN A 133 -11.43 -9.71 1.63
C GLN A 133 -11.89 -8.87 0.44
N VAL A 134 -11.25 -9.07 -0.71
CA VAL A 134 -11.65 -8.41 -1.95
C VAL A 134 -12.80 -9.19 -2.59
N PRO A 135 -13.93 -8.55 -2.92
CA PRO A 135 -15.01 -9.23 -3.62
C PRO A 135 -14.54 -9.79 -4.98
N PRO A 136 -15.03 -10.98 -5.39
CA PRO A 136 -14.65 -11.54 -6.69
C PRO A 136 -14.92 -10.56 -7.85
N GLY A 137 -13.94 -10.39 -8.72
CA GLY A 137 -14.02 -9.50 -9.89
C GLY A 137 -13.76 -8.02 -9.59
N TRP A 138 -13.52 -7.64 -8.33
CA TRP A 138 -13.05 -6.29 -8.01
C TRP A 138 -11.53 -6.20 -8.20
N ARG A 139 -11.08 -5.07 -8.75
CA ARG A 139 -9.66 -4.70 -8.82
C ARG A 139 -9.43 -3.52 -7.90
N THR A 140 -8.43 -3.63 -7.04
CA THR A 140 -8.09 -2.54 -6.10
C THR A 140 -7.47 -1.36 -6.87
N ALA A 141 -7.56 -0.16 -6.31
CA ALA A 141 -6.92 1.02 -6.89
C ALA A 141 -5.40 0.78 -7.02
N THR A 142 -4.81 0.20 -5.99
CA THR A 142 -3.40 -0.20 -5.93
C THR A 142 -3.02 -1.12 -7.10
N GLU A 143 -3.80 -2.18 -7.33
CA GLU A 143 -3.56 -3.09 -8.47
C GLU A 143 -3.81 -2.44 -9.82
N HIS A 144 -4.75 -1.49 -9.93
CA HIS A 144 -5.03 -0.81 -11.19
C HIS A 144 -3.95 0.19 -11.58
N TYR A 145 -3.52 1.03 -10.64
CA TYR A 145 -2.60 2.12 -10.94
C TYR A 145 -1.14 1.70 -10.90
N LEU A 146 -0.74 0.71 -10.10
CA LEU A 146 0.63 0.17 -10.20
C LEU A 146 0.89 -0.39 -11.60
N ASP A 147 -0.02 -1.23 -12.10
CA ASP A 147 0.10 -1.79 -13.45
C ASP A 147 0.12 -0.67 -14.52
N SER A 148 -0.65 0.41 -14.33
CA SER A 148 -0.74 1.53 -15.29
C SER A 148 0.52 2.42 -15.29
N ILE A 149 1.18 2.59 -14.15
CA ILE A 149 2.42 3.38 -14.03
C ILE A 149 3.62 2.64 -14.65
N GLU A 150 3.56 1.31 -14.73
CA GLU A 150 4.56 0.46 -15.38
C GLU A 150 4.37 0.29 -16.90
N VAL A 151 3.22 0.68 -17.47
CA VAL A 151 3.02 0.58 -18.93
C VAL A 151 3.96 1.57 -19.65
N PRO A 152 4.81 1.10 -20.59
CA PRO A 152 5.67 1.98 -21.37
C PRO A 152 4.85 2.96 -22.21
N TYR A 153 5.32 4.20 -22.31
CA TYR A 153 4.79 5.13 -23.30
C TYR A 153 4.93 4.53 -24.70
N GLU A 154 3.85 4.61 -25.49
CA GLU A 154 3.80 4.14 -26.87
C GLU A 154 5.08 4.56 -27.59
N SER A 155 5.81 3.56 -28.11
CA SER A 155 7.05 3.62 -28.90
C SER A 155 8.41 3.84 -28.21
N GLY A 156 8.48 4.01 -26.88
CA GLY A 156 9.76 4.32 -26.18
C GLY A 156 10.32 3.26 -25.22
N GLY A 157 9.50 2.30 -24.76
CA GLY A 157 9.94 1.26 -23.82
C GLY A 157 10.23 1.74 -22.39
N ARG A 158 10.00 3.02 -22.07
CA ARG A 158 10.09 3.57 -20.70
C ARG A 158 8.72 3.90 -20.15
N SER A 159 8.48 3.51 -18.91
CA SER A 159 7.26 3.80 -18.16
C SER A 159 7.39 5.09 -17.35
N LEU A 160 6.26 5.62 -16.87
CA LEU A 160 6.25 6.73 -15.89
C LEU A 160 7.06 6.38 -14.64
N PHE A 161 7.03 5.11 -14.25
CA PHE A 161 7.79 4.62 -13.12
C PHE A 161 9.30 4.67 -13.36
N ASP A 162 9.75 4.29 -14.55
CA ASP A 162 11.18 4.29 -14.89
C ASP A 162 11.74 5.70 -14.86
N ASP A 163 11.00 6.67 -15.39
CA ASP A 163 11.39 8.07 -15.36
C ASP A 163 11.42 8.61 -13.92
N PHE A 164 10.43 8.27 -13.10
CA PHE A 164 10.41 8.59 -11.66
C PHE A 164 11.63 8.03 -10.92
N LEU A 165 11.97 6.76 -11.16
CA LEU A 165 13.11 6.10 -10.55
C LEU A 165 14.45 6.65 -11.07
N ALA A 166 14.50 7.13 -12.30
CA ALA A 166 15.70 7.69 -12.91
C ALA A 166 16.10 9.06 -12.33
N PHE A 167 15.20 9.77 -11.64
CA PHE A 167 15.48 11.09 -11.07
C PHE A 167 16.67 11.07 -10.07
N PRO A 168 17.67 11.97 -10.24
CA PRO A 168 18.84 12.01 -9.37
C PRO A 168 18.55 12.47 -7.94
N ASP A 169 17.67 13.46 -7.77
CA ASP A 169 17.29 13.98 -6.44
C ASP A 169 16.09 13.20 -5.90
N ARG A 170 16.39 12.19 -5.09
CA ARG A 170 15.39 11.31 -4.48
C ARG A 170 14.47 12.06 -3.53
N GLU A 171 15.01 12.96 -2.70
CA GLU A 171 14.16 13.67 -1.73
C GLU A 171 13.15 14.57 -2.45
N HIS A 172 13.57 15.23 -3.52
CA HIS A 172 12.69 16.05 -4.33
C HIS A 172 11.62 15.23 -5.06
N VAL A 173 12.00 14.13 -5.73
CA VAL A 173 11.06 13.37 -6.58
C VAL A 173 9.89 12.79 -5.78
N TRP A 174 10.13 12.34 -4.55
CA TRP A 174 9.08 11.82 -3.67
C TRP A 174 8.10 12.91 -3.17
N LYS A 175 8.49 14.19 -3.22
CA LYS A 175 7.62 15.33 -2.89
C LYS A 175 6.76 15.80 -4.06
N LEU A 176 7.03 15.35 -5.29
CA LEU A 176 6.23 15.64 -6.47
C LEU A 176 4.88 14.91 -6.45
N PRO A 177 3.87 15.37 -7.22
CA PRO A 177 2.58 14.70 -7.39
C PRO A 177 2.64 13.17 -7.50
N LEU A 178 3.43 12.65 -8.45
CA LEU A 178 3.58 11.20 -8.66
C LEU A 178 4.20 10.50 -7.44
N GLY A 179 5.19 11.10 -6.79
CA GLY A 179 5.80 10.55 -5.58
C GLY A 179 4.83 10.46 -4.41
N ARG A 180 4.05 11.52 -4.18
CA ARG A 180 2.98 11.55 -3.15
C ARG A 180 1.91 10.52 -3.46
N PHE A 181 1.55 10.38 -4.73
CA PHE A 181 0.59 9.37 -5.15
C PHE A 181 1.13 7.96 -4.91
N ILE A 182 2.39 7.65 -5.25
CA ILE A 182 3.00 6.34 -4.95
C ILE A 182 3.06 6.08 -3.44
N ILE A 183 3.40 7.09 -2.63
CA ILE A 183 3.39 6.99 -1.16
C ILE A 183 2.00 6.58 -0.66
N TRP A 184 0.96 7.26 -1.13
CA TRP A 184 -0.41 6.91 -0.77
C TRP A 184 -0.84 5.56 -1.36
N LEU A 185 -0.50 5.28 -2.62
CA LEU A 185 -0.89 4.08 -3.34
C LEU A 185 -0.30 2.82 -2.72
N ILE A 186 0.82 2.91 -2.03
CA ILE A 186 1.44 1.78 -1.33
C ILE A 186 1.11 1.80 0.17
N GLY A 187 1.27 2.96 0.82
CA GLY A 187 1.23 3.09 2.28
C GLY A 187 -0.09 3.62 2.84
N GLY A 188 -1.02 4.03 2.00
CA GLY A 188 -2.25 4.72 2.38
C GLY A 188 -2.00 6.14 2.88
N THR A 189 -3.07 6.77 3.35
CA THR A 189 -3.03 8.11 3.93
C THR A 189 -2.16 8.12 5.22
N PRO A 190 -1.11 8.96 5.30
CA PRO A 190 -0.22 9.05 6.46
C PRO A 190 -0.94 9.30 7.80
#